data_AF-A0A2C1KF65-F1
#
_entry.id   AF-A0A2C1KF65-F1
#
_cell.length_a   1.000
_cell.length_b   1.000
_cell.length_c   1.000
_cell.angle_alpha   90.00
_cell.angle_beta   90.00
_cell.angle_gamma   90.00
#
_symmetry.space_group_name_H-M   'P 1'
#
loop_
_entity.id
_entity.type
_entity.pdbx_description
1 polymer ?
#
loop_
_entity_poly.entity_id
_entity_poly.type
_entity_poly.pdbx_seq_one_letter_code
_entity_poly.pdbx_strand_id
1 'polypeptide(L)'
;MKYWITLFTAISLAIILTFSPVQAAYLSEYDQQVEVSYEDARYIADLLGLKNIPLGDKTASISFQVQEEIIQKIENHLDIEIDHYYIWFTINGQPVLAIDPPVPMF
;
A
#
# COMPACT_ATOMS: atom_id res chain seq x y z
N MET A 1 21.07 21.35 -40.69
CA MET A 1 20.39 21.93 -39.50
C MET A 1 18.98 21.37 -39.30
N LYS A 2 18.09 21.41 -40.31
CA LYS A 2 16.69 20.95 -40.18
C LYS A 2 16.54 19.51 -39.70
N TYR A 3 17.29 18.55 -40.26
CA TYR A 3 17.26 17.13 -39.87
C TYR A 3 17.71 16.87 -38.43
N TRP A 4 18.67 17.64 -37.92
CA TRP A 4 19.16 17.51 -36.55
C TRP A 4 18.12 18.01 -35.55
N ILE A 5 17.38 19.06 -35.90
CA ILE A 5 16.25 19.55 -35.10
C ILE A 5 15.14 18.50 -35.06
N THR A 6 14.76 17.92 -36.21
CA THR A 6 13.72 16.87 -36.23
C THR A 6 14.12 15.64 -35.44
N LEU A 7 15.38 15.21 -35.53
CA LEU A 7 15.90 14.07 -34.78
C LEU A 7 15.87 14.35 -33.27
N PHE A 8 16.30 15.55 -32.85
CA PHE A 8 16.29 15.93 -31.45
C PHE A 8 14.86 15.98 -30.89
N THR A 9 13.91 16.57 -31.63
CA THR A 9 12.49 16.59 -31.23
C THR A 9 11.90 15.19 -31.12
N ALA A 10 12.23 14.28 -32.04
CA ALA A 10 11.75 12.90 -32.00
C ALA A 10 12.32 12.13 -30.79
N ILE A 11 13.58 12.35 -30.44
CA ILE A 11 14.22 11.74 -29.27
C ILE A 11 13.62 12.29 -27.97
N SER A 12 13.42 13.61 -27.87
CA SER A 12 12.78 14.23 -26.71
C SER A 12 11.35 13.70 -26.50
N LEU A 13 10.58 13.53 -27.58
CA LEU A 13 9.23 12.99 -27.51
C LEU A 13 9.22 11.52 -27.09
N ALA A 14 10.16 10.71 -27.59
CA ALA A 14 10.31 9.32 -27.17
C ALA A 14 10.65 9.20 -25.68
N ILE A 15 11.51 10.08 -25.16
CA ILE A 15 11.87 10.14 -23.73
C ILE A 15 10.64 10.49 -22.87
N ILE A 16 9.85 11.48 -23.27
CA ILE A 16 8.62 11.87 -22.53
C ILE A 16 7.61 10.72 -22.48
N LEU A 17 7.50 9.93 -23.55
CA LEU A 17 6.57 8.79 -23.63
C LEU A 17 7.01 7.57 -22.80
N THR A 18 8.24 7.55 -22.30
CA THR A 18 8.77 6.45 -21.46
C THR A 18 8.74 6.72 -19.96
N PHE A 19 8.38 7.94 -19.54
CA PHE A 19 8.13 8.20 -18.12
C PHE A 19 6.77 7.63 -17.75
N SER A 20 6.77 6.43 -17.19
CA SER A 20 5.67 6.00 -16.34
C SER A 20 5.61 6.97 -15.15
N PRO A 21 4.43 7.44 -14.72
CA PRO A 21 4.32 8.07 -13.42
C PRO A 21 4.91 7.08 -12.40
N VAL A 22 5.71 7.59 -11.45
CA VAL A 22 6.02 6.80 -10.26
C VAL A 22 4.66 6.53 -9.64
N GLN A 23 4.19 5.29 -9.72
CA GLN A 23 2.96 4.91 -9.04
C GLN A 23 3.38 4.75 -7.58
N ALA A 24 2.69 5.40 -6.64
CA ALA A 24 2.88 5.13 -5.22
C ALA A 24 2.92 3.62 -4.98
N ALA A 25 3.95 3.17 -4.30
CA ALA A 25 4.26 1.75 -4.25
C ALA A 25 3.83 1.18 -2.89
N TYR A 26 2.96 0.17 -2.94
CA TYR A 26 2.92 -0.80 -1.85
C TYR A 26 4.26 -1.53 -1.82
N LEU A 27 5.09 -1.20 -0.82
CA LEU A 27 6.44 -1.71 -0.67
C LEU A 27 6.46 -3.02 0.12
N SER A 28 5.91 -4.09 -0.49
CA SER A 28 5.75 -5.41 0.13
C SER A 28 7.04 -6.01 0.73
N GLU A 29 8.22 -5.59 0.27
CA GLU A 29 9.51 -6.02 0.80
C GLU A 29 9.80 -5.51 2.22
N TYR A 30 9.09 -4.47 2.69
CA TYR A 30 9.16 -3.97 4.06
C TYR A 30 8.08 -4.54 4.96
N ASP A 31 7.19 -5.39 4.43
CA ASP A 31 6.14 -6.01 5.22
C ASP A 31 6.72 -6.84 6.36
N GLN A 32 6.04 -6.76 7.50
CA GLN A 32 6.45 -7.46 8.70
C GLN A 32 5.36 -8.44 9.11
N GLN A 33 5.77 -9.59 9.65
CA GLN A 33 4.85 -10.52 10.29
C GLN A 33 5.07 -10.49 11.79
N VAL A 34 3.98 -10.29 12.53
CA VAL A 34 4.00 -10.24 13.99
C VAL A 34 3.03 -11.29 14.51
N GLU A 35 3.57 -12.34 15.11
CA GLU A 35 2.80 -13.39 15.76
C GLU A 35 2.20 -12.83 17.06
N VAL A 36 0.89 -13.02 17.23
CA VAL A 36 0.13 -12.49 18.38
C VAL A 36 -0.83 -13.54 18.91
N SER A 37 -1.31 -13.33 20.15
CA SER A 37 -2.40 -14.12 20.68
C SER A 37 -3.71 -13.83 19.93
N TYR A 38 -4.68 -14.75 20.01
CA TYR A 38 -6.00 -14.52 19.45
C TYR A 38 -6.69 -13.33 20.11
N GLU A 39 -6.53 -13.19 21.42
CA GLU A 39 -7.10 -12.12 22.23
C GLU A 39 -6.57 -10.75 21.78
N ASP A 40 -5.26 -10.64 21.55
CA ASP A 40 -4.63 -9.40 21.08
C ASP A 40 -5.08 -9.04 19.66
N ALA A 41 -5.05 -10.01 18.73
CA ALA A 41 -5.53 -9.80 17.36
C ALA A 41 -7.01 -9.38 17.34
N ARG A 42 -7.84 -9.97 18.22
CA ARG A 42 -9.26 -9.65 18.34
C ARG A 42 -9.47 -8.23 18.87
N TYR A 43 -8.71 -7.84 19.89
CA TYR A 43 -8.73 -6.49 20.43
C TYR A 43 -8.39 -5.44 19.35
N ILE A 44 -7.33 -5.66 18.58
CA ILE A 44 -6.92 -4.74 17.51
C ILE A 44 -7.98 -4.67 16.41
N ALA A 45 -8.49 -5.82 15.96
CA ALA A 45 -9.54 -5.85 14.94
C ALA A 45 -10.83 -5.12 15.39
N ASP A 46 -11.17 -5.16 16.68
CA ASP A 46 -12.29 -4.39 17.22
C ASP A 46 -12.04 -2.86 17.18
N LEU A 47 -10.81 -2.41 17.44
CA LEU A 47 -10.42 -0.99 17.30
C LEU A 47 -10.55 -0.50 15.85
N LEU A 48 -10.34 -1.39 14.87
CA LEU A 48 -10.52 -1.12 13.44
C LEU A 48 -11.99 -1.22 12.98
N GLY A 49 -12.93 -1.40 13.91
CA GLY A 49 -14.36 -1.50 13.61
C GLY A 49 -14.80 -2.86 13.07
N LEU A 50 -13.94 -3.90 13.11
CA LEU A 50 -14.23 -5.25 12.63
C LEU A 50 -14.90 -6.12 13.71
N LYS A 51 -15.67 -5.49 14.60
CA LYS A 51 -16.34 -6.18 15.72
C LYS A 51 -17.27 -7.27 15.19
N ASN A 52 -17.22 -8.45 15.81
CA ASN A 52 -17.97 -9.64 15.43
C ASN A 52 -17.59 -10.26 14.06
N ILE A 53 -16.53 -9.80 13.39
CA ILE A 53 -16.03 -10.44 12.17
C ILE A 53 -14.98 -11.50 12.57
N PRO A 54 -15.16 -12.79 12.25
CA PRO A 54 -14.18 -13.82 12.62
C PRO A 54 -12.77 -13.53 12.08
N LEU A 55 -11.74 -13.75 12.89
CA LEU A 55 -10.35 -13.61 12.46
C LEU A 55 -9.96 -14.73 11.48
N GLY A 56 -9.13 -14.40 10.48
CA GLY A 56 -8.64 -15.32 9.47
C GLY A 56 -8.29 -14.61 8.16
N ASP A 57 -7.89 -15.37 7.14
CA ASP A 57 -7.40 -14.87 5.84
C ASP A 57 -8.34 -13.85 5.19
N LYS A 58 -9.66 -14.08 5.31
CA LYS A 58 -10.67 -13.16 4.77
C LYS A 58 -10.62 -11.80 5.47
N THR A 59 -10.44 -11.80 6.79
CA THR A 59 -10.38 -10.57 7.58
C THR A 59 -9.07 -9.83 7.34
N ALA A 60 -7.95 -10.56 7.24
CA ALA A 60 -6.67 -10.00 6.80
C ALA A 60 -6.78 -9.32 5.43
N SER A 61 -7.40 -9.99 4.46
CA SER A 61 -7.62 -9.46 3.11
C SER A 61 -8.50 -8.21 3.13
N ILE A 62 -9.59 -8.22 3.91
CA ILE A 62 -10.49 -7.06 4.03
C ILE A 62 -9.75 -5.88 4.66
N SER A 63 -9.01 -6.09 5.75
CA SER A 63 -8.26 -5.01 6.41
C SER A 63 -7.22 -4.38 5.48
N PHE A 64 -6.50 -5.20 4.70
CA PHE A 64 -5.55 -4.72 3.70
C PHE A 64 -6.25 -3.90 2.61
N GLN A 65 -7.26 -4.47 1.94
CA GLN A 65 -7.93 -3.80 0.81
C GLN A 65 -8.60 -2.49 1.20
N VAL A 66 -9.21 -2.41 2.39
CA VAL A 66 -9.83 -1.17 2.86
C VAL A 66 -8.79 -0.06 3.02
N GLN A 67 -7.58 -0.39 3.51
CA GLN A 67 -6.50 0.59 3.66
C GLN A 67 -5.98 1.04 2.28
N GLU A 68 -5.74 0.10 1.35
CA GLU A 68 -5.38 0.42 -0.04
C GLU A 68 -6.39 1.36 -0.71
N GLU A 69 -7.68 1.07 -0.57
CA GLU A 69 -8.74 1.91 -1.14
C GLU A 69 -8.79 3.31 -0.51
N ILE A 70 -8.47 3.44 0.77
CA ILE A 70 -8.41 4.72 1.47
C ILE A 70 -7.21 5.52 0.99
N ILE A 71 -6.02 4.90 0.94
CA ILE A 71 -4.78 5.52 0.46
C ILE A 71 -5.00 6.02 -0.97
N GLN A 72 -5.49 5.17 -1.87
CA GLN A 72 -5.75 5.55 -3.26
C GLN A 72 -6.74 6.73 -3.37
N LYS A 73 -7.76 6.81 -2.52
CA LYS A 73 -8.69 7.96 -2.51
C LYS A 73 -8.01 9.25 -2.05
N ILE A 74 -7.12 9.18 -1.06
CA ILE A 74 -6.37 10.33 -0.55
C ILE A 74 -5.41 10.83 -1.63
N GLU A 75 -4.64 9.94 -2.24
CA GLU A 75 -3.69 10.25 -3.32
C GLU A 75 -4.39 10.96 -4.49
N ASN A 76 -5.49 10.38 -4.99
CA ASN A 76 -6.28 10.97 -6.06
C ASN A 76 -6.88 12.34 -5.70
N HIS A 77 -7.17 12.57 -4.42
CA HIS A 77 -7.76 13.83 -3.97
C HIS A 77 -6.72 14.93 -3.77
N LEU A 78 -5.53 14.57 -3.27
CA LEU A 78 -4.48 15.50 -2.89
C LEU A 78 -3.38 15.64 -3.96
N ASP A 79 -3.39 14.81 -5.00
CA ASP A 79 -2.34 14.74 -6.03
C ASP A 79 -0.96 14.48 -5.42
N ILE A 80 -0.90 13.49 -4.52
CA ILE A 80 0.32 13.03 -3.84
C ILE A 80 0.48 11.53 -4.00
N GLU A 81 1.71 11.04 -3.83
CA GLU A 81 2.05 9.62 -3.73
C GLU A 81 2.37 9.28 -2.27
N ILE A 82 1.81 8.18 -1.76
CA ILE A 82 2.02 7.70 -0.39
C ILE A 82 2.64 6.31 -0.46
N ASP A 83 3.95 6.21 -0.24
CA ASP A 83 4.60 4.92 -0.05
C ASP A 83 4.20 4.31 1.30
N HIS A 84 3.86 3.02 1.30
CA HIS A 84 3.35 2.33 2.48
C HIS A 84 3.69 0.83 2.44
N TYR A 85 3.63 0.19 3.61
CA TYR A 85 3.85 -1.24 3.81
C TYR A 85 2.97 -1.71 4.96
N TYR A 86 2.90 -3.01 5.22
CA TYR A 86 1.98 -3.55 6.22
C TYR A 86 2.66 -4.38 7.30
N ILE A 87 2.12 -4.26 8.51
CA ILE A 87 2.29 -5.26 9.57
C ILE A 87 1.14 -6.26 9.46
N TRP A 88 1.48 -7.51 9.20
CA TRP A 88 0.57 -8.65 9.18
C TRP A 88 0.58 -9.33 10.55
N PHE A 89 -0.53 -9.26 11.27
CA PHE A 89 -0.72 -10.02 12.48
C PHE A 89 -1.04 -11.47 12.14
N THR A 90 -0.28 -12.40 12.73
CA THR A 90 -0.44 -13.83 12.49
C THR A 90 -0.86 -14.57 13.76
N ILE A 91 -1.64 -15.63 13.58
CA ILE A 91 -1.97 -16.62 14.61
C ILE A 91 -1.60 -17.99 14.07
N ASN A 92 -0.69 -18.68 14.73
CA ASN A 92 -0.05 -19.91 14.26
C ASN A 92 0.54 -19.77 12.84
N GLY A 93 1.15 -18.61 12.55
CA GLY A 93 1.70 -18.31 11.23
C GLY A 93 0.67 -18.07 10.12
N GLN A 94 -0.63 -18.00 10.45
CA GLN A 94 -1.69 -17.62 9.50
C GLN A 94 -2.06 -16.15 9.67
N PRO A 95 -2.02 -15.32 8.61
CA PRO A 95 -2.43 -13.92 8.69
C PRO A 95 -3.90 -13.75 9.07
N VAL A 96 -4.18 -12.87 10.01
CA VAL A 96 -5.55 -12.60 10.48
C VAL A 96 -5.96 -11.13 10.38
N LEU A 97 -5.00 -10.23 10.27
CA LEU A 97 -5.20 -8.79 10.18
C LEU A 97 -3.97 -8.12 9.54
N ALA A 98 -4.18 -7.08 8.75
CA ALA A 98 -3.13 -6.22 8.22
C ALA A 98 -3.34 -4.78 8.70
N ILE A 99 -2.27 -4.09 9.08
CA ILE A 99 -2.29 -2.66 9.39
C ILE A 99 -1.16 -1.94 8.68
N ASP A 100 -1.44 -0.80 8.07
CA ASP A 100 -0.42 0.15 7.64
C ASP A 100 0.09 0.88 8.89
N PRO A 101 1.37 0.71 9.28
CA PRO A 101 1.88 1.31 10.50
C PRO A 101 2.09 2.82 10.30
N PRO A 102 1.72 3.67 11.27
CA PRO A 102 2.06 5.08 11.22
C PRO A 102 3.58 5.24 11.37
N VAL A 103 4.28 5.49 10.27
CA VAL A 103 5.71 5.83 10.30
C VAL A 103 5.86 7.33 10.41
N PRO A 104 6.55 7.85 11.44
CA PRO A 104 6.86 9.28 11.49
C PRO A 104 7.79 9.65 10.33
N MET A 105 7.38 10.62 9.51
CA MET A 105 8.31 11.33 8.64
C MET A 105 9.00 12.41 9.48
N PHE A 106 10.30 12.27 9.73
CA PHE A 106 11.12 13.31 10.36
C PHE A 106 12.01 14.01 9.34
#